data_AF-A0A9X4CPB3-F1
#
_entry.id   AF-A0A9X4CPB3-F1
#
_cell.length_a   1.000
_cell.length_b   1.000
_cell.length_c   1.000
_cell.angle_alpha   90.00
_cell.angle_beta   90.00
_cell.angle_gamma   90.00
#
_symmetry.space_group_name_H-M   'P 1'
#
loop_
_entity.id
_entity.type
_entity.pdbx_description
1 polymer ?
#
loop_
_entity_poly.entity_id
_entity_poly.type
_entity_poly.pdbx_seq_one_letter_code
_entity_poly.pdbx_strand_id
1 'polypeptide(L)'
;MGDHRAAVRHHTLRTGIVEFDNGSGGTVSVPCTIRDVSGTGARLELNSSLWVAEQFTLIFMSGLRKGCRVAWRKGRLIGSAFADGYASADEQAVMMTTEEQARHRRGIGARVKATREARGYTTAQLAEHLSITPAFVASAEQGEADIPLYQLMHIADLLMVGLDRLVAGEAAE
;
A
#
# COMPACT_ATOMS: atom_id res chain seq x y z
N MET A 1 5.06 8.83 -18.25
CA MET A 1 5.02 9.93 -17.25
C MET A 1 5.07 9.26 -15.89
N GLY A 2 6.19 9.38 -15.18
CA GLY A 2 6.67 8.42 -14.17
C GLY A 2 5.72 8.20 -13.00
N ASP A 3 5.45 6.94 -12.70
CA ASP A 3 4.73 6.53 -11.49
C ASP A 3 5.68 6.64 -10.29
N HIS A 4 5.82 7.83 -9.73
CA HIS A 4 6.66 8.13 -8.54
C HIS A 4 6.01 7.64 -7.23
N ARG A 5 5.37 6.47 -7.22
CA ARG A 5 4.56 6.01 -6.08
C ARG A 5 5.36 5.12 -5.13
N ALA A 6 5.30 5.49 -3.84
CA ALA A 6 6.00 4.79 -2.76
C ALA A 6 5.29 3.53 -2.22
N ALA A 7 3.99 3.34 -2.50
CA ALA A 7 3.25 2.17 -2.03
C ALA A 7 1.99 1.86 -2.88
N VAL A 8 1.55 0.60 -2.85
CA VAL A 8 0.40 0.07 -3.60
C VAL A 8 -0.92 0.38 -2.90
N ARG A 9 -1.97 0.66 -3.68
CA ARG A 9 -3.31 1.05 -3.22
C ARG A 9 -4.33 -0.08 -3.37
N HIS A 10 -5.12 -0.35 -2.35
CA HIS A 10 -6.17 -1.38 -2.35
C HIS A 10 -7.57 -0.80 -2.34
N HIS A 11 -8.37 -1.06 -3.37
CA HIS A 11 -9.73 -0.52 -3.46
C HIS A 11 -10.62 -1.08 -2.35
N THR A 12 -11.04 -0.21 -1.46
CA THR A 12 -11.90 -0.49 -0.31
C THR A 12 -13.00 0.56 -0.34
N LEU A 13 -14.26 0.22 -0.04
CA LEU A 13 -15.29 1.24 0.21
C LEU A 13 -15.59 1.18 1.70
N ARG A 14 -14.86 1.95 2.50
CA ARG A 14 -15.07 2.05 3.95
C ARG A 14 -15.42 3.45 4.35
N THR A 15 -16.31 3.59 5.32
CA THR A 15 -16.56 4.88 5.96
C THR A 15 -15.37 5.22 6.87
N GLY A 16 -14.87 6.44 6.80
CA GLY A 16 -13.90 7.01 7.73
C GLY A 16 -14.31 8.43 8.11
N ILE A 17 -13.58 9.07 9.01
CA ILE A 17 -13.81 10.46 9.38
C ILE A 17 -12.54 11.26 9.11
N VAL A 18 -12.69 12.37 8.42
CA VAL A 18 -11.66 13.40 8.27
C VAL A 18 -11.90 14.47 9.32
N GLU A 19 -10.90 14.72 10.16
CA GLU A 19 -10.98 15.68 11.25
C GLU A 19 -9.87 16.73 11.14
N PHE A 20 -10.20 18.01 11.19
CA PHE A 20 -9.22 19.10 11.12
C PHE A 20 -9.74 20.40 11.77
N ASP A 21 -8.82 21.31 12.09
CA ASP A 21 -9.16 22.64 12.59
C ASP A 21 -9.61 23.55 11.42
N ASN A 22 -10.75 24.23 11.58
CA ASN A 22 -11.33 25.08 10.54
C ASN A 22 -10.75 26.52 10.49
N GLY A 23 -9.70 26.82 11.25
CA GLY A 23 -9.05 28.12 11.35
C GLY A 23 -9.76 29.12 12.27
N SER A 24 -10.91 28.74 12.86
CA SER A 24 -11.69 29.55 13.81
C SER A 24 -11.65 29.01 15.24
N GLY A 25 -10.77 28.05 15.52
CA GLY A 25 -10.65 27.38 16.82
C GLY A 25 -11.65 26.26 17.04
N GLY A 26 -12.36 25.83 15.98
CA GLY A 26 -13.28 24.69 16.02
C GLY A 26 -12.75 23.50 15.22
N THR A 27 -12.86 22.31 15.81
CA THR A 27 -12.57 21.05 15.10
C THR A 27 -13.78 20.65 14.25
N VAL A 28 -13.56 20.38 12.98
CA VAL A 28 -14.56 19.88 12.04
C VAL A 28 -14.28 18.42 11.75
N SER A 29 -15.28 17.58 11.94
CA SER A 29 -15.21 16.13 11.68
C SER A 29 -16.26 15.76 10.63
N VAL A 30 -15.83 15.18 9.51
CA VAL A 30 -16.72 14.88 8.37
C VAL A 30 -16.52 13.46 7.86
N PRO A 31 -17.61 12.72 7.60
CA PRO A 31 -17.51 11.40 7.03
C PRO A 31 -16.90 11.44 5.62
N CYS A 32 -16.05 10.47 5.35
CA CYS A 32 -15.46 10.22 4.04
C CYS A 32 -15.61 8.75 3.67
N THR A 33 -15.49 8.46 2.39
CA THR A 33 -15.28 7.10 1.91
C THR A 33 -13.80 6.91 1.66
N ILE A 34 -13.14 6.07 2.46
CA ILE A 34 -11.80 5.58 2.19
C ILE A 34 -11.92 4.65 0.98
N ARG A 35 -11.40 5.09 -0.17
CA ARG A 35 -11.40 4.37 -1.45
C ARG A 35 -10.26 3.38 -1.57
N ASP A 36 -9.10 3.70 -0.99
CA ASP A 36 -7.99 2.79 -0.84
C ASP A 36 -7.00 3.26 0.21
N VAL A 37 -6.24 2.31 0.75
CA VAL A 37 -5.17 2.54 1.72
C VAL A 37 -3.91 1.83 1.26
N SER A 38 -2.77 2.38 1.65
CA SER A 38 -1.43 1.86 1.48
C SER A 38 -0.63 2.12 2.76
N GLY A 39 0.57 1.55 2.87
CA GLY A 39 1.48 1.85 3.99
C GLY A 39 1.84 3.33 4.12
N THR A 40 1.73 4.14 3.05
CA THR A 40 2.17 5.56 3.05
C THR A 40 1.03 6.57 3.03
N GLY A 41 -0.22 6.14 2.90
CA GLY A 41 -1.33 7.06 2.73
C GLY A 41 -2.61 6.41 2.27
N ALA A 42 -3.63 7.24 2.01
CA ALA A 42 -4.95 6.80 1.62
C ALA A 42 -5.52 7.66 0.48
N ARG A 43 -6.45 7.10 -0.28
CA ARG A 43 -7.34 7.87 -1.17
C ARG A 43 -8.72 7.93 -0.53
N LEU A 44 -9.22 9.15 -0.40
CA LEU A 44 -10.49 9.47 0.22
C LEU A 44 -11.43 10.07 -0.82
N GLU A 45 -12.72 9.79 -0.70
CA GLU A 45 -13.80 10.49 -1.38
C GLU A 45 -14.67 11.22 -0.35
N LEU A 46 -14.98 12.47 -0.62
CA LEU A 46 -15.83 13.33 0.20
C LEU A 46 -16.91 13.98 -0.66
N ASN A 47 -17.97 14.50 -0.04
CA ASN A 47 -18.99 15.28 -0.76
C ASN A 47 -18.37 16.50 -1.49
N SER A 48 -17.38 17.13 -0.86
CA SER A 48 -16.53 18.16 -1.48
C SER A 48 -15.14 18.08 -0.85
N SER A 49 -14.09 18.21 -1.67
CA SER A 49 -12.70 18.15 -1.20
C SER A 49 -12.08 19.52 -0.93
N LEU A 50 -12.69 20.61 -1.40
CA LEU A 50 -12.06 21.94 -1.46
C LEU A 50 -11.86 22.59 -0.08
N TRP A 51 -12.70 22.24 0.88
CA TRP A 51 -12.73 22.85 2.22
C TRP A 51 -11.93 22.04 3.25
N VAL A 52 -11.41 20.86 2.88
CA VAL A 52 -10.55 20.06 3.77
C VAL A 52 -9.18 20.71 3.88
N ALA A 53 -8.69 20.92 5.10
CA ALA A 53 -7.38 21.50 5.35
C ALA A 53 -6.23 20.68 4.71
N GLU A 54 -5.09 21.33 4.45
CA GLU A 54 -3.88 20.66 3.93
C GLU A 54 -3.33 19.61 4.90
N GLN A 55 -3.60 19.75 6.19
CA GLN A 55 -3.28 18.78 7.24
C GLN A 55 -4.57 18.40 7.99
N PHE A 56 -4.77 17.11 8.20
CA PHE A 56 -5.96 16.59 8.87
C PHE A 56 -5.67 15.24 9.51
N THR A 57 -6.53 14.80 10.42
CA THR A 57 -6.50 13.45 10.99
C THR A 57 -7.51 12.58 10.25
N LEU A 58 -7.07 11.45 9.71
CA LEU A 58 -7.95 10.40 9.22
C LEU A 58 -8.23 9.42 10.35
N ILE A 59 -9.50 9.21 10.66
CA ILE A 59 -9.98 8.28 11.66
C ILE A 59 -10.64 7.10 10.95
N PHE A 60 -10.12 5.90 11.18
CA PHE A 60 -10.65 4.65 10.65
C PHE A 60 -11.75 4.11 11.57
N MET A 61 -12.65 3.26 11.07
CA MET A 61 -13.68 2.62 11.92
C MET A 61 -13.10 1.76 13.06
N SER A 62 -11.86 1.29 12.91
CA SER A 62 -11.12 0.59 13.98
C SER A 62 -10.76 1.50 15.16
N GLY A 63 -10.99 2.82 15.05
CA GLY A 63 -10.57 3.82 16.03
C GLY A 63 -9.13 4.31 15.81
N LEU A 64 -8.40 3.72 14.86
CA LEU A 64 -7.07 4.20 14.48
C LEU A 64 -7.14 5.63 13.95
N ARG A 65 -6.19 6.46 14.38
CA ARG A 65 -6.08 7.87 14.00
C ARG A 65 -4.73 8.10 13.33
N LYS A 66 -4.72 8.62 12.10
CA LYS A 66 -3.48 9.01 11.41
C LYS A 66 -3.48 10.47 11.02
N GLY A 67 -2.42 11.17 11.42
CA GLY A 67 -2.07 12.45 10.84
C GLY A 67 -1.82 12.28 9.34
N CYS A 68 -2.46 13.12 8.55
CA CYS A 68 -2.44 13.09 7.10
C CYS A 68 -2.14 14.49 6.57
N ARG A 69 -1.46 14.53 5.43
CA ARG A 69 -1.32 15.73 4.59
C ARG A 69 -1.92 15.47 3.22
N VAL A 70 -2.50 16.48 2.61
CA VAL A 70 -2.99 16.39 1.24
C VAL A 70 -1.79 16.23 0.30
N ALA A 71 -1.83 15.19 -0.52
CA ALA A 71 -0.86 14.94 -1.58
C ALA A 71 -1.37 15.43 -2.94
N TRP A 72 -2.68 15.31 -3.17
CA TRP A 72 -3.35 15.82 -4.38
C TRP A 72 -4.87 15.88 -4.16
N ARG A 73 -5.55 16.71 -4.95
CA ARG A 73 -7.03 16.81 -5.00
C ARG A 73 -7.51 16.62 -6.43
N LYS A 74 -8.62 15.89 -6.62
CA LYS A 74 -9.29 15.72 -7.92
C LYS A 74 -10.79 15.59 -7.74
N GLY A 75 -11.53 16.68 -7.96
CA GLY A 75 -12.99 16.71 -7.75
C GLY A 75 -13.34 16.38 -6.30
N ARG A 76 -14.03 15.25 -6.08
CA ARG A 76 -14.40 14.74 -4.75
C ARG A 76 -13.31 13.91 -4.07
N LEU A 77 -12.21 13.64 -4.77
CA LEU A 77 -11.14 12.79 -4.29
C LEU A 77 -10.00 13.59 -3.67
N ILE A 78 -9.48 13.09 -2.56
CA ILE A 78 -8.24 13.53 -1.94
C ILE A 78 -7.30 12.33 -1.88
N GLY A 79 -6.10 12.47 -2.40
CA GLY A 79 -4.99 11.61 -2.01
C GLY A 79 -4.31 12.23 -0.81
N SER A 80 -4.12 11.45 0.24
CA SER A 80 -3.35 11.86 1.41
C SER A 80 -2.10 11.00 1.57
N ALA A 81 -1.06 11.62 2.12
CA ALA A 81 0.11 10.94 2.65
C ALA A 81 0.06 10.98 4.18
N PHE A 82 0.49 9.93 4.86
CA PHE A 82 0.61 9.95 6.31
C PHE A 82 1.74 10.89 6.73
N ALA A 83 1.51 11.67 7.79
CA ALA A 83 2.45 12.66 8.29
C ALA A 83 3.78 12.00 8.72
N ASP A 84 3.69 10.82 9.35
CA ASP A 84 4.84 10.03 9.81
C ASP A 84 5.50 9.21 8.68
N GLY A 85 5.03 9.38 7.43
CA GLY A 85 5.55 8.71 6.24
C GLY A 85 5.03 7.28 6.05
N TYR A 86 5.07 6.43 7.07
CA TYR A 86 4.64 5.02 6.99
C TYR A 86 3.75 4.62 8.17
N ALA A 87 2.75 3.78 7.91
CA ALA A 87 1.97 3.10 8.94
C ALA A 87 2.74 1.88 9.46
N SER A 88 2.78 1.65 10.76
CA SER A 88 3.40 0.44 11.34
C SER A 88 2.70 -0.84 10.86
N ALA A 89 3.31 -2.01 11.07
CA ALA A 89 2.68 -3.29 10.71
C ALA A 89 1.33 -3.47 11.44
N ASP A 90 1.28 -3.13 12.72
CA ASP A 90 0.04 -3.19 13.54
C ASP A 90 -1.01 -2.20 13.03
N GLU A 91 -0.60 -0.98 12.69
CA GLU A 91 -1.48 0.03 12.09
C GLU A 91 -2.02 -0.46 10.74
N GLN A 92 -1.17 -1.00 9.87
CA GLN A 92 -1.59 -1.55 8.58
C GLN A 92 -2.56 -2.71 8.74
N ALA A 93 -2.41 -3.54 9.78
CA ALA A 93 -3.31 -4.65 10.09
C ALA A 93 -4.71 -4.19 10.53
N VAL A 94 -4.85 -2.99 11.10
CA VAL A 94 -6.15 -2.39 11.45
C VAL A 94 -6.70 -1.42 10.40
N MET A 95 -5.86 -0.98 9.45
CA MET A 95 -6.26 -0.18 8.28
C MET A 95 -6.81 -1.04 7.13
N MET A 96 -6.23 -2.22 6.93
CA MET A 96 -6.58 -3.19 5.89
C MET A 96 -7.26 -4.40 6.53
N THR A 97 -8.20 -5.05 5.85
CA THR A 97 -8.64 -6.38 6.32
C THR A 97 -7.52 -7.39 6.10
N THR A 98 -7.50 -8.45 6.90
CA THR A 98 -6.63 -9.60 6.68
C THR A 98 -6.72 -10.12 5.24
N GLU A 99 -7.92 -10.05 4.64
CA GLU A 99 -8.16 -10.43 3.24
C GLU A 99 -7.51 -9.47 2.22
N GLU A 100 -7.48 -8.17 2.50
CA GLU A 100 -6.82 -7.18 1.64
C GLU A 100 -5.30 -7.32 1.70
N GLN A 101 -4.74 -7.52 2.90
CA GLN A 101 -3.31 -7.81 3.05
C GLN A 101 -2.94 -9.13 2.36
N ALA A 102 -3.77 -10.17 2.51
CA ALA A 102 -3.57 -11.43 1.83
C ALA A 102 -3.63 -11.28 0.30
N ARG A 103 -4.53 -10.44 -0.23
CA ARG A 103 -4.60 -10.13 -1.67
C ARG A 103 -3.33 -9.42 -2.15
N HIS A 104 -2.79 -8.50 -1.35
CA HIS A 104 -1.56 -7.81 -1.67
C HIS A 104 -0.37 -8.77 -1.74
N ARG A 105 -0.17 -9.57 -0.69
CA ARG A 105 0.88 -10.61 -0.64
C ARG A 105 0.76 -11.57 -1.81
N ARG A 106 -0.45 -12.07 -2.09
CA ARG A 106 -0.72 -12.95 -3.25
C ARG A 106 -0.35 -12.28 -4.58
N GLY A 107 -0.65 -10.99 -4.73
CA GLY A 107 -0.29 -10.23 -5.93
C GLY A 107 1.22 -10.12 -6.11
N ILE A 108 1.97 -9.79 -5.06
CA ILE A 108 3.43 -9.74 -5.09
C ILE A 108 4.01 -11.13 -5.37
N GLY A 109 3.58 -12.14 -4.60
CA GLY A 109 4.03 -13.53 -4.75
C GLY A 109 3.80 -14.08 -6.16
N ALA A 110 2.62 -13.83 -6.74
CA ALA A 110 2.32 -14.25 -8.10
C ALA A 110 3.24 -13.59 -9.14
N ARG A 111 3.60 -12.32 -8.96
CA ARG A 111 4.54 -11.63 -9.87
C ARG A 111 5.97 -12.10 -9.69
N VAL A 112 6.40 -12.39 -8.47
CA VAL A 112 7.70 -13.04 -8.21
C VAL A 112 7.74 -14.39 -8.91
N LYS A 113 6.71 -15.23 -8.74
CA LYS A 113 6.58 -16.53 -9.41
C LYS A 113 6.66 -16.41 -10.93
N ALA A 114 5.83 -15.56 -11.53
CA ALA A 114 5.77 -15.39 -12.97
C ALA A 114 7.12 -14.91 -13.55
N THR A 115 7.78 -13.96 -12.87
CA THR A 115 9.09 -13.44 -13.31
C THR A 115 10.17 -14.50 -13.14
N ARG A 116 10.16 -15.26 -12.04
CA ARG A 116 11.08 -16.38 -11.80
C ARG A 116 10.98 -17.42 -12.91
N GLU A 117 9.76 -17.84 -13.24
CA GLU A 117 9.49 -18.84 -14.28
C GLU A 117 9.88 -18.33 -15.68
N ALA A 118 9.60 -17.06 -15.99
CA ALA A 118 10.01 -16.43 -17.24
C ALA A 118 11.54 -16.36 -17.41
N ARG A 119 12.29 -16.36 -16.31
CA ARG A 119 13.76 -16.41 -16.30
C ARG A 119 14.32 -17.84 -16.20
N GLY A 120 13.47 -18.86 -16.21
CA GLY A 120 13.88 -20.26 -16.20
C GLY A 120 14.37 -20.78 -14.84
N TYR A 121 14.15 -20.04 -13.76
CA TYR A 121 14.57 -20.45 -12.43
C TYR A 121 13.52 -21.35 -11.77
N THR A 122 13.96 -22.44 -11.14
CA THR A 122 13.14 -23.19 -10.18
C THR A 122 13.09 -22.46 -8.83
N THR A 123 12.11 -22.78 -7.98
CA THR A 123 12.06 -22.27 -6.59
C THR A 123 13.31 -22.61 -5.80
N ALA A 124 13.91 -23.80 -6.03
CA ALA A 124 15.14 -24.22 -5.37
C ALA A 124 16.35 -23.37 -5.82
N GLN A 125 16.50 -23.12 -7.12
CA GLN A 125 17.58 -22.27 -7.63
C GLN A 125 17.44 -20.82 -7.17
N LEU A 126 16.21 -20.27 -7.18
CA LEU A 126 15.96 -18.93 -6.66
C LEU A 126 16.36 -18.84 -5.18
N ALA A 127 15.96 -19.83 -4.39
CA ALA A 127 16.28 -19.91 -2.97
C ALA A 127 17.79 -19.98 -2.72
N GLU A 128 18.50 -20.82 -3.47
CA GLU A 128 19.96 -20.98 -3.39
C GLU A 128 20.70 -19.67 -3.70
N HIS A 129 20.37 -19.02 -4.81
CA HIS A 129 20.99 -17.74 -5.19
C HIS A 129 20.75 -16.63 -4.17
N LEU A 130 19.65 -16.70 -3.43
CA LEU A 130 19.24 -15.71 -2.45
C LEU A 130 19.57 -16.08 -1.00
N SER A 131 20.22 -17.24 -0.77
CA SER A 131 20.50 -17.79 0.57
C SER A 131 19.27 -17.88 1.49
N ILE A 132 18.13 -18.29 0.92
CA ILE A 132 16.86 -18.52 1.65
C ILE A 132 16.36 -19.95 1.42
N THR A 133 15.29 -20.37 2.11
CA THR A 133 14.77 -21.72 1.95
C THR A 133 13.79 -21.83 0.77
N PRO A 134 13.76 -22.95 0.04
CA PRO A 134 12.76 -23.18 -1.01
C PRO A 134 11.32 -23.13 -0.49
N ALA A 135 11.11 -23.54 0.76
CA ALA A 135 9.82 -23.47 1.44
C ALA A 135 9.35 -22.02 1.64
N PHE A 136 10.26 -21.11 2.02
CA PHE A 136 9.95 -19.69 2.11
C PHE A 136 9.56 -19.13 0.74
N VAL A 137 10.32 -19.43 -0.32
CA VAL A 137 9.98 -18.99 -1.68
C VAL A 137 8.60 -19.49 -2.09
N ALA A 138 8.28 -20.76 -1.85
CA ALA A 138 6.98 -21.33 -2.19
C ALA A 138 5.82 -20.66 -1.41
N SER A 139 6.00 -20.43 -0.10
CA SER A 139 5.01 -19.75 0.75
C SER A 139 4.81 -18.28 0.35
N ALA A 140 5.91 -17.58 0.05
CA ALA A 140 5.90 -16.22 -0.46
C ALA A 140 5.17 -16.10 -1.81
N GLU A 141 5.44 -17.00 -2.76
CA GLU A 141 4.78 -17.03 -4.06
C GLU A 141 3.26 -17.28 -3.99
N GLN A 142 2.81 -17.96 -2.93
CA GLN A 142 1.39 -18.19 -2.63
C GLN A 142 0.76 -17.05 -1.81
N GLY A 143 1.55 -16.06 -1.39
CA GLY A 143 1.12 -14.94 -0.56
C GLY A 143 0.82 -15.30 0.90
N GLU A 144 1.32 -16.45 1.36
CA GLU A 144 1.18 -16.92 2.75
C GLU A 144 2.25 -16.32 3.67
N ALA A 145 3.42 -15.99 3.11
CA ALA A 145 4.49 -15.28 3.80
C ALA A 145 4.71 -13.88 3.22
N ASP A 146 4.95 -12.89 4.09
CA ASP A 146 5.42 -11.57 3.68
C ASP A 146 6.88 -11.65 3.21
N ILE A 147 7.18 -11.03 2.07
CA ILE A 147 8.56 -10.89 1.58
C ILE A 147 9.11 -9.56 2.09
N PRO A 148 10.15 -9.55 2.94
CA PRO A 148 10.77 -8.31 3.38
C PRO A 148 11.30 -7.48 2.20
N LEU A 149 11.28 -6.15 2.33
CA LEU A 149 11.70 -5.24 1.26
C LEU A 149 13.12 -5.54 0.74
N TYR A 150 14.08 -5.80 1.64
CA TYR A 150 15.45 -6.14 1.22
C TYR A 150 15.50 -7.41 0.35
N GLN A 151 14.63 -8.39 0.66
CA GLN A 151 14.55 -9.63 -0.09
C GLN A 151 13.88 -9.40 -1.45
N LEU A 152 12.86 -8.53 -1.52
CA LEU A 152 12.27 -8.09 -2.78
C LEU A 152 13.29 -7.37 -3.68
N MET A 153 14.18 -6.56 -3.11
CA MET A 153 15.27 -5.91 -3.86
C MET A 153 16.22 -6.95 -4.46
N HIS A 154 16.67 -7.93 -3.66
CA HIS A 154 17.55 -8.99 -4.17
C HIS A 154 16.86 -9.87 -5.23
N ILE A 155 15.56 -10.17 -5.06
CA ILE A 155 14.78 -10.89 -6.07
C ILE A 155 14.72 -10.07 -7.37
N ALA A 156 14.44 -8.76 -7.28
CA ALA A 156 14.37 -7.88 -8.45
C ALA A 156 15.70 -7.84 -9.21
N ASP A 157 16.81 -7.68 -8.50
CA ASP A 157 18.17 -7.67 -9.06
C ASP A 157 18.50 -9.00 -9.76
N LEU A 158 18.30 -10.12 -9.07
CA LEU A 158 18.56 -11.46 -9.60
C LEU A 158 17.70 -11.76 -10.84
N LEU A 159 16.43 -11.35 -10.81
CA LEU A 159 15.50 -11.52 -11.93
C LEU A 159 15.61 -10.40 -12.97
N MET A 160 16.60 -9.51 -12.86
CA MET A 160 16.83 -8.32 -13.71
C MET A 160 15.53 -7.60 -14.11
N VAL A 161 14.70 -7.27 -13.13
CA VAL A 161 13.48 -6.45 -13.27
C VAL A 161 13.50 -5.30 -12.28
N GLY A 162 12.74 -4.24 -12.55
CA GLY A 162 12.52 -3.18 -11.56
C GLY A 162 11.68 -3.68 -10.37
N LEU A 163 11.97 -3.15 -9.18
CA LEU A 163 11.21 -3.44 -7.95
C LEU A 163 9.73 -3.06 -8.10
N ASP A 164 9.45 -1.97 -8.81
CA ASP A 164 8.11 -1.52 -9.16
C ASP A 164 7.31 -2.59 -9.90
N ARG A 165 7.95 -3.37 -10.80
CA ARG A 165 7.29 -4.49 -11.48
C ARG A 165 6.82 -5.57 -10.51
N LEU A 166 7.62 -5.89 -9.48
CA LEU A 166 7.26 -6.90 -8.47
C LEU A 166 6.22 -6.39 -7.48
N VAL A 167 6.29 -5.12 -7.11
CA VAL A 167 5.45 -4.53 -6.07
C VAL A 167 4.12 -4.00 -6.63
N ALA A 168 4.16 -3.23 -7.71
CA ALA A 168 3.00 -2.55 -8.29
C ALA A 168 2.41 -3.26 -9.52
N GLY A 169 3.18 -4.08 -10.23
CA GLY A 169 2.78 -4.68 -11.51
C GLY A 169 3.22 -3.84 -12.71
N GLU A 170 2.83 -4.23 -13.92
CA GLU A 170 3.15 -3.42 -15.11
C GLU A 170 2.45 -2.05 -15.02
N ALA A 171 3.20 -0.99 -15.30
CA ALA A 171 2.61 0.32 -15.51
C ALA A 171 1.64 0.18 -16.70
N ALA A 172 0.35 0.44 -16.47
CA ALA A 172 -0.58 0.57 -17.58
C ALA A 172 -0.04 1.65 -18.53
N GLU A 173 0.30 1.26 -19.75
CA GLU A 173 0.58 2.20 -20.85
C GLU A 173 -0.62 3.11 -21.12
#